data_AF-A0A7L5AGU2-F1
#
_entry.id   AF-A0A7L5AGU2-F1
#
_cell.length_a   1.000
_cell.length_b   1.000
_cell.length_c   1.000
_cell.angle_alpha   90.00
_cell.angle_beta   90.00
_cell.angle_gamma   90.00
#
_symmetry.space_group_name_H-M   'P 1'
#
loop_
_entity.id
_entity.type
_entity.pdbx_description
1 polymer ?
#
loop_
_entity_poly.entity_id
_entity_poly.type
_entity_poly.pdbx_seq_one_letter_code
_entity_poly.pdbx_strand_id
1 'polypeptide(L)'
;MIHINLNLLAHAVGDDPSALVPAGGTLVPPEDYLTASTRSTVVSSLQPFAFTPAGGNPSRPQGLPIAGTNLQRFLDDPLSGDRMDLSIPFYDQDIKLGPSGGGWFRNSNVASAFHGATDFNTSPVSVFDVCAAAEGTVLARAGDALTLSHTTGQGRTFRTVYLHMDLGSSPHAVGDSVQRGEFLGRTDPTQQPLHLHFGVAVPRPAFAYGGASIASFWHFIDPWGVYDYRAGSYLPTTGRIFESPIAGATRTVQWRAQPVAKTIPIARTTPEYREIVRVQARTRRGTNLGGTFPAEQEQFLVWVRDDPDFFLVPLSQASDRTMEFELVTLLREAFVHGKKVRLEYRHAGDLRYIMAAWVNA
;
A
#
# COMPACT_ATOMS: atom_id res chain seq x y z
N MET A 1 -12.77 1.77 -14.96
CA MET A 1 -11.69 2.66 -14.47
C MET A 1 -10.75 2.86 -15.64
N ILE A 2 -10.46 4.09 -16.08
CA ILE A 2 -9.53 4.30 -17.20
C ILE A 2 -8.12 4.22 -16.63
N HIS A 3 -7.43 3.11 -16.87
CA HIS A 3 -6.01 2.95 -16.53
C HIS A 3 -5.22 3.70 -17.61
N ILE A 4 -4.73 4.88 -17.29
CA ILE A 4 -4.02 5.72 -18.26
C ILE A 4 -2.52 5.55 -18.01
N ASN A 5 -1.83 4.96 -18.99
CA ASN A 5 -0.39 4.76 -19.00
C ASN A 5 0.35 6.13 -18.93
N LEU A 6 1.52 6.17 -18.28
CA LEU A 6 2.49 7.27 -18.31
C LEU A 6 2.72 7.86 -19.71
N ASN A 7 2.65 7.07 -20.79
CA ASN A 7 2.74 7.59 -22.16
C ASN A 7 1.67 8.66 -22.47
N LEU A 8 0.41 8.41 -22.08
CA LEU A 8 -0.67 9.39 -22.25
C LEU A 8 -0.47 10.59 -21.33
N LEU A 9 0.06 10.38 -20.12
CA LEU A 9 0.41 11.48 -19.21
C LEU A 9 1.48 12.39 -19.85
N ALA A 10 2.51 11.81 -20.43
CA ALA A 10 3.63 12.50 -21.06
C ALA A 10 3.16 13.39 -22.23
N HIS A 11 2.38 12.82 -23.15
CA HIS A 11 1.78 13.59 -24.24
C HIS A 11 0.89 14.71 -23.74
N ALA A 12 0.09 14.42 -22.72
CA ALA A 12 -0.83 15.40 -22.19
C ALA A 12 -0.12 16.55 -21.46
N VAL A 13 1.09 16.34 -20.91
CA VAL A 13 1.90 17.44 -20.33
C VAL A 13 2.72 18.16 -21.40
N GLY A 14 2.52 17.80 -22.68
CA GLY A 14 3.16 18.43 -23.82
C GLY A 14 4.58 17.96 -24.09
N ASP A 15 4.99 16.81 -23.57
CA ASP A 15 6.28 16.23 -23.94
C ASP A 15 6.20 15.61 -25.33
N ASP A 16 7.29 15.78 -26.11
CA ASP A 16 7.44 15.21 -27.45
C ASP A 16 8.48 14.06 -27.40
N PRO A 17 8.06 12.80 -27.61
CA PRO A 17 8.97 11.65 -27.66
C PRO A 17 10.13 11.82 -28.65
N SER A 18 9.90 12.46 -29.79
CA SER A 18 10.89 12.57 -30.87
C SER A 18 12.08 13.43 -30.47
N ALA A 19 11.86 14.43 -29.61
CA ALA A 19 12.90 15.30 -29.09
C ALA A 19 13.76 14.63 -27.99
N LEU A 20 13.33 13.46 -27.47
CA LEU A 20 13.99 12.79 -26.34
C LEU A 20 14.80 11.56 -26.77
N VAL A 21 14.77 11.19 -28.05
CA VAL A 21 15.46 10.00 -28.55
C VAL A 21 16.98 10.19 -28.46
N PRO A 22 17.71 9.32 -27.74
CA PRO A 22 19.16 9.36 -27.73
C PRO A 22 19.75 9.15 -29.12
N ALA A 23 20.94 9.71 -29.36
CA ALA A 23 21.60 9.67 -30.67
C ALA A 23 21.69 8.23 -31.23
N GLY A 24 21.22 8.05 -32.46
CA GLY A 24 21.21 6.75 -33.16
C GLY A 24 20.10 5.78 -32.72
N GLY A 25 19.26 6.16 -31.75
CA GLY A 25 18.05 5.43 -31.40
C GLY A 25 16.91 5.69 -32.38
N THR A 26 15.93 4.78 -32.39
CA THR A 26 14.69 4.92 -33.17
C THR A 26 13.51 4.73 -32.23
N LEU A 27 12.50 5.62 -32.31
CA LEU A 27 11.26 5.44 -31.58
C LEU A 27 10.63 4.08 -31.89
N VAL A 28 9.99 3.48 -30.88
CA VAL A 28 9.13 2.32 -31.12
C VAL A 28 7.92 2.74 -31.97
N PRO A 29 7.33 1.84 -32.76
CA PRO A 29 6.13 2.18 -33.51
C PRO A 29 4.97 2.65 -32.60
N PRO A 30 4.11 3.56 -33.09
CA PRO A 30 2.87 3.93 -32.41
C PRO A 30 2.01 2.71 -32.03
N GLU A 31 1.37 2.77 -30.86
CA GLU A 31 0.48 1.72 -30.36
C GLU A 31 -0.95 2.23 -30.19
N ASP A 32 -1.92 1.35 -30.44
CA ASP A 32 -3.33 1.63 -30.19
C ASP A 32 -3.69 1.36 -28.71
N TYR A 33 -4.33 2.34 -28.07
CA TYR A 33 -4.76 2.26 -26.68
C TYR A 33 -6.28 2.07 -26.58
N LEU A 34 -6.70 1.15 -25.71
CA LEU A 34 -8.12 0.93 -25.37
C LEU A 34 -8.46 1.70 -24.09
N THR A 35 -9.35 2.68 -24.16
CA THR A 35 -9.91 3.34 -22.98
C THR A 35 -11.09 2.52 -22.43
N ALA A 36 -10.93 1.98 -21.22
CA ALA A 36 -11.86 1.01 -20.63
C ALA A 36 -13.29 1.51 -20.32
N SER A 37 -13.61 2.81 -20.50
CA SER A 37 -14.94 3.34 -20.13
C SER A 37 -16.03 3.05 -21.14
N THR A 38 -15.69 2.68 -22.38
CA THR A 38 -16.67 2.37 -23.41
C THR A 38 -16.15 1.25 -24.27
N ARG A 39 -16.88 0.13 -24.38
CA ARG A 39 -16.64 -0.91 -25.39
C ARG A 39 -16.78 -0.41 -26.84
N SER A 40 -16.93 0.91 -27.05
CA SER A 40 -16.69 1.56 -28.33
C SER A 40 -15.20 1.90 -28.44
N THR A 41 -14.56 1.20 -29.35
CA THR A 41 -13.19 1.36 -29.80
C THR A 41 -12.88 2.80 -30.21
N VAL A 42 -11.57 3.09 -30.19
CA VAL A 42 -10.85 4.20 -30.81
C VAL A 42 -10.62 5.39 -29.89
N VAL A 43 -9.38 5.53 -29.43
CA VAL A 43 -8.76 6.87 -29.34
C VAL A 43 -7.28 6.74 -29.73
N SER A 44 -6.97 7.10 -30.98
CA SER A 44 -5.65 7.47 -31.53
C SER A 44 -4.45 6.55 -31.26
N SER A 45 -3.80 6.09 -32.34
CA SER A 45 -2.45 5.55 -32.26
C SER A 45 -1.53 6.55 -31.56
N LEU A 46 -0.97 6.16 -30.41
CA LEU A 46 -0.17 7.01 -29.55
C LEU A 46 1.29 6.58 -29.66
N GLN A 47 2.19 7.53 -29.88
CA GLN A 47 3.63 7.28 -29.86
C GLN A 47 4.09 6.97 -28.43
N PRO A 48 4.54 5.75 -28.09
CA PRO A 48 5.05 5.47 -26.75
C PRO A 48 6.33 6.28 -26.47
N PHE A 49 6.57 6.60 -25.19
CA PHE A 49 7.82 7.18 -24.70
C PHE A 49 8.93 6.13 -24.61
N ALA A 50 9.10 5.34 -25.67
CA ALA A 50 10.10 4.29 -25.77
C ALA A 50 10.88 4.39 -27.08
N PHE A 51 12.10 3.87 -27.05
CA PHE A 51 12.96 3.78 -28.22
C PHE A 51 13.74 2.45 -28.23
N THR A 52 14.19 2.06 -29.42
CA THR A 52 15.20 1.02 -29.62
C THR A 52 16.56 1.70 -29.75
N PRO A 53 17.55 1.38 -28.90
CA PRO A 53 18.90 1.91 -29.04
C PRO A 53 19.56 1.55 -30.37
N ALA A 54 20.58 2.30 -30.78
CA ALA A 54 21.38 1.98 -31.96
C ALA A 54 21.93 0.53 -31.86
N GLY A 55 21.61 -0.32 -32.84
CA GLY A 55 22.00 -1.74 -32.82
C GLY A 55 21.32 -2.59 -31.73
N GLY A 56 20.33 -2.04 -31.02
CA GLY A 56 19.57 -2.71 -29.98
C GLY A 56 18.52 -3.69 -30.54
N ASN A 57 17.95 -4.51 -29.64
CA ASN A 57 16.90 -5.46 -30.00
C ASN A 57 15.52 -4.77 -30.00
N PRO A 58 14.78 -4.71 -31.13
CA PRO A 58 13.45 -4.11 -31.20
C PRO A 58 12.40 -4.77 -30.29
N SER A 59 12.60 -6.02 -29.88
CA SER A 59 11.75 -6.71 -28.90
C SER A 59 12.07 -6.33 -27.45
N ARG A 60 13.10 -5.50 -27.23
CA ARG A 60 13.52 -5.00 -25.92
C ARG A 60 13.73 -3.47 -25.95
N PRO A 61 12.69 -2.67 -26.27
CA PRO A 61 12.80 -1.21 -26.18
C PRO A 61 13.13 -0.71 -24.78
N GLN A 62 13.68 0.50 -24.72
CA GLN A 62 14.02 1.23 -23.50
C GLN A 62 13.13 2.46 -23.35
N GLY A 63 12.94 2.94 -22.12
CA GLY A 63 12.23 4.19 -21.87
C GLY A 63 13.04 5.40 -22.32
N LEU A 64 12.36 6.43 -22.82
CA LEU A 64 12.98 7.71 -23.11
C LEU A 64 13.45 8.38 -21.81
N PRO A 65 14.60 9.07 -21.82
CA PRO A 65 15.01 9.88 -20.68
C PRO A 65 14.00 11.00 -20.45
N ILE A 66 13.42 11.06 -19.25
CA ILE A 66 12.46 12.12 -18.87
C ILE A 66 13.10 13.29 -18.12
N ALA A 67 14.42 13.27 -17.94
CA ALA A 67 15.12 14.34 -17.25
C ALA A 67 14.93 15.68 -17.98
N GLY A 68 14.46 16.70 -17.26
CA GLY A 68 14.19 18.05 -17.76
C GLY A 68 12.84 18.24 -18.45
N THR A 69 12.03 17.19 -18.61
CA THR A 69 10.77 17.25 -19.35
C THR A 69 9.59 17.72 -18.49
N ASN A 70 8.44 18.03 -19.10
CA ASN A 70 7.23 18.38 -18.36
C ASN A 70 6.67 17.18 -17.60
N LEU A 71 6.89 15.95 -18.08
CA LEU A 71 6.54 14.73 -17.37
C LEU A 71 7.31 14.63 -16.06
N GLN A 72 8.62 14.83 -16.07
CA GLN A 72 9.37 14.86 -14.81
C GLN A 72 8.83 15.95 -13.88
N ARG A 73 8.62 17.19 -14.37
CA ARG A 73 8.08 18.28 -13.53
C ARG A 73 6.72 17.92 -12.92
N PHE A 74 5.86 17.26 -13.68
CA PHE A 74 4.56 16.81 -13.19
C PHE A 74 4.70 15.69 -12.15
N LEU A 75 5.63 14.75 -12.33
CA LEU A 75 5.87 13.67 -11.36
C LEU A 75 6.55 14.18 -10.08
N ASP A 76 7.43 15.18 -10.23
CA ASP A 76 8.07 15.88 -9.12
C ASP A 76 7.07 16.71 -8.31
N ASP A 77 6.07 17.30 -8.99
CA ASP A 77 5.08 18.19 -8.39
C ASP A 77 3.62 17.98 -8.88
N PRO A 78 3.03 16.78 -8.68
CA PRO A 78 1.70 16.46 -9.18
C PRO A 78 0.56 17.28 -8.58
N LEU A 79 0.80 17.97 -7.45
CA LEU A 79 -0.17 18.84 -6.79
C LEU A 79 0.19 20.33 -6.86
N SER A 80 1.16 20.72 -7.70
CA SER A 80 1.52 22.12 -7.96
C SER A 80 1.87 22.91 -6.68
N GLY A 81 2.76 22.36 -5.87
CA GLY A 81 3.33 22.98 -4.67
C GLY A 81 2.76 22.46 -3.35
N ASP A 82 1.73 21.62 -3.40
CA ASP A 82 1.14 21.00 -2.22
C ASP A 82 1.67 19.58 -1.96
N ARG A 83 1.47 19.04 -0.76
CA ARG A 83 2.00 17.74 -0.35
C ARG A 83 0.92 16.70 -0.12
N MET A 84 1.16 15.50 -0.63
CA MET A 84 0.46 14.30 -0.23
C MET A 84 1.06 13.84 1.09
N ASP A 85 0.28 13.94 2.16
CA ASP A 85 0.68 13.50 3.48
C ASP A 85 0.26 12.03 3.66
N LEU A 86 1.12 11.14 3.19
CA LEU A 86 0.85 9.70 3.13
C LEU A 86 1.60 8.95 4.23
N SER A 87 1.04 7.82 4.60
CA SER A 87 1.68 6.75 5.34
C SER A 87 1.61 5.45 4.57
N ILE A 88 2.47 4.50 4.91
CA ILE A 88 2.34 3.15 4.34
C ILE A 88 0.93 2.58 4.63
N PRO A 89 0.33 1.82 3.69
CA PRO A 89 -1.04 1.32 3.81
C PRO A 89 -1.14 -0.01 4.57
N PHE A 90 -0.24 -0.27 5.52
CA PHE A 90 -0.19 -1.51 6.30
C PHE A 90 0.52 -1.31 7.64
N TYR A 91 0.33 -2.24 8.58
CA TYR A 91 0.92 -2.15 9.92
C TYR A 91 2.17 -3.00 10.11
N ASP A 92 2.37 -3.99 9.23
CA ASP A 92 3.41 -5.00 9.40
C ASP A 92 4.70 -4.57 8.69
N GLN A 93 5.81 -4.56 9.43
CA GLN A 93 7.14 -4.25 8.92
C GLN A 93 7.69 -5.33 7.98
N ASP A 94 7.14 -6.54 8.02
CA ASP A 94 7.54 -7.66 7.16
C ASP A 94 6.92 -7.57 5.76
N ILE A 95 5.97 -6.65 5.55
CA ILE A 95 5.46 -6.30 4.23
C ILE A 95 6.53 -5.52 3.46
N LYS A 96 6.85 -6.02 2.26
CA LYS A 96 7.86 -5.46 1.36
C LYS A 96 7.21 -5.08 0.04
N LEU A 97 7.97 -4.34 -0.76
CA LEU A 97 7.64 -4.16 -2.17
C LEU A 97 7.64 -5.54 -2.84
N GLY A 98 6.56 -5.82 -3.55
CA GLY A 98 6.49 -6.96 -4.44
C GLY A 98 7.52 -6.88 -5.56
N PRO A 99 7.84 -8.01 -6.21
CA PRO A 99 8.74 -8.03 -7.36
C PRO A 99 8.15 -7.32 -8.59
N SER A 100 6.86 -7.00 -8.56
CA SER A 100 6.12 -6.29 -9.60
C SER A 100 5.80 -4.86 -9.14
N GLY A 101 6.26 -3.88 -9.91
CA GLY A 101 5.75 -2.52 -9.91
C GLY A 101 5.41 -2.18 -11.37
N GLY A 102 4.44 -1.30 -11.61
CA GLY A 102 3.97 -1.01 -12.96
C GLY A 102 5.08 -0.53 -13.89
N GLY A 103 5.44 -1.33 -14.90
CA GLY A 103 6.38 -0.91 -15.95
C GLY A 103 5.75 0.10 -16.92
N TRP A 104 6.57 0.94 -17.57
CA TRP A 104 6.12 1.95 -18.54
C TRP A 104 5.65 1.35 -19.87
N PHE A 105 6.12 0.15 -20.20
CA PHE A 105 5.92 -0.53 -21.48
C PHE A 105 5.45 -1.96 -21.31
N ARG A 106 4.71 -2.44 -22.31
CA ARG A 106 4.06 -3.76 -22.30
C ARG A 106 5.18 -4.77 -22.19
N ASN A 107 5.11 -5.62 -21.17
CA ASN A 107 6.00 -6.76 -21.09
C ASN A 107 5.71 -7.78 -22.22
N SER A 108 4.50 -7.73 -22.81
CA SER A 108 4.07 -8.50 -23.97
C SER A 108 2.80 -7.92 -24.62
N ASN A 109 2.53 -8.29 -25.87
CA ASN A 109 1.34 -7.85 -26.63
C ASN A 109 0.00 -8.35 -26.06
N VAL A 110 0.02 -9.28 -25.11
CA VAL A 110 -1.17 -9.84 -24.44
C VAL A 110 -1.39 -9.27 -23.04
N ALA A 111 -0.48 -8.43 -22.53
CA ALA A 111 -0.64 -7.82 -21.23
C ALA A 111 -1.66 -6.68 -21.28
N SER A 112 -2.73 -6.85 -20.49
CA SER A 112 -3.69 -5.81 -20.21
C SER A 112 -3.25 -5.05 -18.96
N ALA A 113 -2.95 -3.78 -19.19
CA ALA A 113 -2.85 -2.70 -18.21
C ALA A 113 -1.51 -2.48 -17.49
N PHE A 114 -1.04 -1.25 -17.69
CA PHE A 114 0.00 -0.55 -16.94
C PHE A 114 -0.70 0.22 -15.85
N HIS A 115 -0.29 0.01 -14.61
CA HIS A 115 -0.90 0.68 -13.48
C HIS A 115 0.18 1.44 -12.74
N GLY A 116 0.05 2.77 -12.69
CA GLY A 116 0.85 3.61 -11.79
C GLY A 116 0.47 3.29 -10.36
N ALA A 117 1.17 2.33 -9.76
CA ALA A 117 0.87 1.79 -8.46
C ALA A 117 1.97 0.79 -8.09
N THR A 118 1.98 0.46 -6.81
CA THR A 118 3.01 -0.33 -6.17
C THR A 118 2.40 -1.56 -5.56
N ASP A 119 3.04 -2.71 -5.77
CA ASP A 119 2.60 -3.95 -5.15
C ASP A 119 3.28 -4.15 -3.80
N PHE A 120 2.50 -4.60 -2.82
CA PHE A 120 2.97 -4.98 -1.50
C PHE A 120 2.62 -6.42 -1.19
N ASN A 121 3.59 -7.16 -0.66
CA ASN A 121 3.39 -8.53 -0.21
C ASN A 121 4.22 -8.84 1.04
N THR A 122 3.87 -9.95 1.70
CA THR A 122 4.65 -10.51 2.81
C THR A 122 5.62 -11.59 2.31
N SER A 123 6.62 -11.91 3.13
CA SER A 123 7.52 -13.04 2.91
C SER A 123 7.60 -13.88 4.19
N PRO A 124 6.99 -15.08 4.25
CA PRO A 124 6.24 -15.76 3.18
C PRO A 124 4.92 -15.04 2.83
N VAL A 125 4.43 -15.26 1.61
CA VAL A 125 3.19 -14.65 1.10
C VAL A 125 1.99 -15.12 1.91
N SER A 126 1.25 -14.17 2.48
CA SER A 126 0.10 -14.35 3.36
C SER A 126 -0.88 -13.18 3.25
N VAL A 127 -2.12 -13.39 3.71
CA VAL A 127 -3.12 -12.31 3.81
C VAL A 127 -2.69 -11.33 4.89
N PHE A 128 -2.87 -10.04 4.66
CA PHE A 128 -2.52 -9.00 5.64
C PHE A 128 -3.55 -7.87 5.69
N ASP A 129 -3.56 -7.16 6.81
CA ASP A 129 -4.42 -6.02 7.07
C ASP A 129 -3.94 -4.77 6.32
N VAL A 130 -4.88 -4.07 5.69
CA VAL A 130 -4.68 -2.84 4.93
C VAL A 130 -5.25 -1.66 5.71
N CYS A 131 -4.57 -0.51 5.63
CA CYS A 131 -4.98 0.70 6.31
C CYS A 131 -4.97 1.95 5.45
N ALA A 132 -5.68 2.96 5.94
CA ALA A 132 -5.72 4.27 5.31
C ALA A 132 -4.35 4.93 5.35
N ALA A 133 -3.83 5.26 4.17
CA ALA A 133 -2.54 5.93 3.99
C ALA A 133 -2.66 7.41 4.36
N ALA A 134 -3.87 7.97 4.30
CA ALA A 134 -4.16 9.34 4.69
C ALA A 134 -5.59 9.44 5.18
N GLU A 135 -5.87 10.50 5.94
CA GLU A 135 -7.25 10.88 6.26
C GLU A 135 -8.02 11.22 4.98
N GLY A 136 -9.30 10.88 4.92
CA GLY A 136 -10.11 11.13 3.74
C GLY A 136 -11.52 10.60 3.85
N THR A 137 -12.18 10.49 2.72
CA THR A 137 -13.56 9.98 2.61
C THR A 137 -13.60 8.82 1.64
N VAL A 138 -14.32 7.75 1.98
CA VAL A 138 -14.55 6.62 1.08
C VAL A 138 -15.37 7.09 -0.10
N LEU A 139 -14.75 7.11 -1.28
CA LEU A 139 -15.38 7.55 -2.50
C LEU A 139 -16.10 6.41 -3.22
N ALA A 140 -15.49 5.23 -3.24
CA ALA A 140 -16.01 4.09 -3.99
C ALA A 140 -15.58 2.75 -3.40
N ARG A 141 -16.47 1.76 -3.55
CA ARG A 141 -16.25 0.33 -3.33
C ARG A 141 -16.72 -0.39 -4.59
N ALA A 142 -15.81 -0.91 -5.40
CA ALA A 142 -16.16 -1.52 -6.68
C ALA A 142 -15.21 -2.65 -7.04
N GLY A 143 -15.74 -3.84 -7.34
CA GLY A 143 -14.94 -5.03 -7.57
C GLY A 143 -14.13 -5.39 -6.33
N ASP A 144 -12.81 -5.43 -6.46
CA ASP A 144 -11.82 -5.67 -5.41
C ASP A 144 -11.10 -4.37 -4.98
N ALA A 145 -11.66 -3.20 -5.34
CA ALA A 145 -11.05 -1.91 -5.13
C ALA A 145 -11.81 -1.04 -4.11
N LEU A 146 -11.07 -0.48 -3.16
CA LEU A 146 -11.50 0.60 -2.28
C LEU A 146 -10.80 1.90 -2.70
N THR A 147 -11.55 2.98 -2.88
CA THR A 147 -11.00 4.30 -3.25
C THR A 147 -11.32 5.32 -2.18
N LEU A 148 -10.31 6.04 -1.71
CA LEU A 148 -10.46 7.19 -0.82
C LEU A 148 -10.18 8.48 -1.59
N SER A 149 -10.93 9.53 -1.27
CA SER A 149 -10.68 10.90 -1.72
C SER A 149 -10.06 11.69 -0.58
N HIS A 150 -9.07 12.51 -0.90
CA HIS A 150 -8.31 13.32 0.04
C HIS A 150 -8.32 14.78 -0.40
N THR A 151 -8.24 15.68 0.57
CA THR A 151 -8.05 17.12 0.33
C THR A 151 -6.84 17.56 1.15
N THR A 152 -5.89 18.20 0.50
CA THR A 152 -4.70 18.74 1.15
C THR A 152 -5.00 20.05 1.90
N GLY A 153 -4.04 20.54 2.67
CA GLY A 153 -4.17 21.81 3.40
C GLY A 153 -4.45 23.03 2.52
N GLN A 154 -4.07 23.02 1.23
CA GLN A 154 -4.37 24.10 0.28
C GLN A 154 -5.58 23.82 -0.61
N GLY A 155 -6.38 22.79 -0.30
CA GLY A 155 -7.60 22.46 -1.04
C GLY A 155 -7.39 21.70 -2.35
N ARG A 156 -6.19 21.15 -2.58
CA ARG A 156 -5.95 20.25 -3.72
C ARG A 156 -6.47 18.87 -3.39
N THR A 157 -7.00 18.18 -4.39
CA THR A 157 -7.56 16.84 -4.20
C THR A 157 -6.66 15.78 -4.82
N PHE A 158 -6.49 14.66 -4.13
CA PHE A 158 -5.91 13.44 -4.68
C PHE A 158 -6.73 12.23 -4.20
N ARG A 159 -6.45 11.05 -4.74
CA ARG A 159 -7.10 9.79 -4.34
C ARG A 159 -6.05 8.75 -3.98
N THR A 160 -6.37 7.87 -3.05
CA THR A 160 -5.67 6.61 -2.87
C THR A 160 -6.59 5.48 -3.31
N VAL A 161 -6.02 4.47 -3.94
CA VAL A 161 -6.75 3.32 -4.47
C VAL A 161 -6.08 2.05 -4.01
N TYR A 162 -6.86 1.19 -3.37
CA TYR A 162 -6.44 -0.07 -2.79
C TYR A 162 -7.11 -1.20 -3.56
N LEU A 163 -6.37 -1.87 -4.43
CA LEU A 163 -6.85 -2.97 -5.25
C LEU A 163 -6.48 -4.32 -4.63
N HIS A 164 -7.14 -5.38 -5.08
CA HIS A 164 -6.96 -6.75 -4.58
C HIS A 164 -7.32 -6.89 -3.10
N MET A 165 -8.34 -6.14 -2.67
CA MET A 165 -8.89 -6.22 -1.32
C MET A 165 -10.09 -7.18 -1.26
N ASP A 166 -10.18 -7.94 -0.19
CA ASP A 166 -11.45 -8.54 0.23
C ASP A 166 -12.33 -7.43 0.81
N LEU A 167 -13.19 -6.84 -0.04
CA LEU A 167 -14.10 -5.78 0.39
C LEU A 167 -15.13 -6.26 1.41
N GLY A 168 -15.37 -7.58 1.57
CA GLY A 168 -16.23 -8.12 2.62
C GLY A 168 -15.65 -7.92 4.03
N SER A 169 -14.32 -7.84 4.12
CA SER A 169 -13.61 -7.55 5.37
C SER A 169 -13.62 -6.07 5.78
N SER A 170 -14.05 -5.18 4.89
CA SER A 170 -14.02 -3.72 5.11
C SER A 170 -15.26 -3.22 5.85
N PRO A 171 -15.09 -2.51 7.00
CA PRO A 171 -16.21 -1.98 7.77
C PRO A 171 -16.82 -0.69 7.19
N HIS A 172 -16.17 -0.05 6.21
CA HIS A 172 -16.49 1.33 5.79
C HIS A 172 -17.36 1.42 4.55
N ALA A 173 -18.49 2.09 4.59
CA ALA A 173 -19.33 2.38 3.44
C ALA A 173 -18.85 3.59 2.62
N VAL A 174 -19.39 3.74 1.40
CA VAL A 174 -19.17 4.96 0.60
C VAL A 174 -19.77 6.16 1.33
N GLY A 175 -18.97 7.23 1.45
CA GLY A 175 -19.30 8.44 2.20
C GLY A 175 -18.68 8.50 3.60
N ASP A 176 -18.19 7.37 4.14
CA ASP A 176 -17.57 7.36 5.47
C ASP A 176 -16.27 8.14 5.49
N SER A 177 -16.04 8.87 6.59
CA SER A 177 -14.75 9.52 6.85
C SER A 177 -13.82 8.53 7.53
N VAL A 178 -12.58 8.46 7.06
CA VAL A 178 -11.55 7.58 7.60
C VAL A 178 -10.35 8.41 8.05
N GLN A 179 -9.75 8.00 9.16
CA GLN A 179 -8.52 8.56 9.68
C GLN A 179 -7.30 7.83 9.11
N ARG A 180 -6.16 8.51 9.07
CA ARG A 180 -4.89 7.84 8.71
C ARG A 180 -4.62 6.68 9.68
N GLY A 181 -4.19 5.55 9.13
CA GLY A 181 -3.91 4.34 9.91
C GLY A 181 -5.17 3.66 10.42
N GLU A 182 -6.35 4.01 9.90
CA GLU A 182 -7.58 3.28 10.18
C GLU A 182 -7.67 2.00 9.33
N PHE A 183 -8.23 0.94 9.91
CA PHE A 183 -8.43 -0.34 9.21
C PHE A 183 -9.34 -0.16 8.00
N LEU A 184 -8.90 -0.57 6.81
CA LEU A 184 -9.71 -0.51 5.60
C LEU A 184 -10.22 -1.87 5.14
N GLY A 185 -9.60 -2.96 5.58
CA GLY A 185 -9.89 -4.31 5.11
C GLY A 185 -8.61 -5.14 5.01
N ARG A 186 -8.68 -6.25 4.28
CA ARG A 186 -7.57 -7.19 4.06
C ARG A 186 -7.35 -7.43 2.57
N THR A 187 -6.18 -7.94 2.22
CA THR A 187 -5.94 -8.49 0.88
C THR A 187 -6.83 -9.71 0.62
N ASP A 188 -7.29 -9.87 -0.63
CA ASP A 188 -8.18 -10.96 -1.02
C ASP A 188 -7.40 -12.29 -1.12
N PRO A 189 -7.70 -13.32 -0.30
CA PRO A 189 -7.01 -14.60 -0.35
C PRO A 189 -7.18 -15.36 -1.67
N THR A 190 -8.21 -15.03 -2.47
CA THR A 190 -8.48 -15.66 -3.75
C THR A 190 -7.66 -15.05 -4.90
N GLN A 191 -7.09 -13.86 -4.68
CA GLN A 191 -6.29 -13.19 -5.70
C GLN A 191 -4.92 -13.85 -5.83
N GLN A 192 -4.50 -14.09 -7.09
CA GLN A 192 -3.20 -14.67 -7.43
C GLN A 192 -2.47 -13.82 -8.48
N PRO A 193 -1.24 -13.33 -8.19
CA PRO A 193 -0.52 -13.49 -6.93
C PRO A 193 -1.18 -12.70 -5.79
N LEU A 194 -1.05 -13.17 -4.54
CA LEU A 194 -1.59 -12.45 -3.37
C LEU A 194 -0.71 -11.23 -3.06
N HIS A 195 -1.27 -10.05 -3.24
CA HIS A 195 -0.63 -8.76 -2.95
C HIS A 195 -1.69 -7.67 -2.76
N LEU A 196 -1.28 -6.55 -2.16
CA LEU A 196 -2.02 -5.28 -2.25
C LEU A 196 -1.44 -4.50 -3.43
N HIS A 197 -2.30 -4.08 -4.36
CA HIS A 197 -1.91 -3.14 -5.42
C HIS A 197 -2.37 -1.74 -5.02
N PHE A 198 -1.44 -0.89 -4.60
CA PHE A 198 -1.72 0.43 -4.03
C PHE A 198 -1.29 1.55 -4.97
N GLY A 199 -2.24 2.39 -5.37
CA GLY A 199 -2.01 3.52 -6.26
C GLY A 199 -2.43 4.85 -5.65
N VAL A 200 -1.78 5.92 -6.09
CA VAL A 200 -2.23 7.29 -5.83
C VAL A 200 -2.72 7.88 -7.14
N ALA A 201 -3.88 8.51 -7.15
CA ALA A 201 -4.40 9.14 -8.35
C ALA A 201 -4.58 10.65 -8.18
N VAL A 202 -4.12 11.42 -9.15
CA VAL A 202 -4.19 12.89 -9.16
C VAL A 202 -5.08 13.38 -10.29
N PRO A 203 -5.83 14.47 -10.08
CA PRO A 203 -6.70 15.01 -11.11
C PRO A 203 -5.86 15.61 -12.23
N ARG A 204 -6.30 15.41 -13.46
CA ARG A 204 -5.66 16.01 -14.63
C ARG A 204 -6.67 16.80 -15.47
N PRO A 205 -6.29 17.99 -15.99
CA PRO A 205 -7.07 18.69 -17.00
C PRO A 205 -7.28 17.84 -18.26
N ALA A 206 -8.38 18.09 -18.95
CA ALA A 206 -8.61 17.57 -20.30
C ALA A 206 -7.49 18.04 -21.25
N PHE A 207 -7.14 17.23 -22.25
CA PHE A 207 -6.14 17.57 -23.25
C PHE A 207 -6.58 17.12 -24.64
N ALA A 208 -5.94 17.63 -25.69
CA ALA A 208 -6.16 17.18 -27.05
C ALA A 208 -4.96 16.38 -27.55
N TYR A 209 -5.20 15.27 -28.23
CA TYR A 209 -4.16 14.46 -28.86
C TYR A 209 -4.66 13.85 -30.15
N GLY A 210 -3.86 13.94 -31.22
CA GLY A 210 -4.20 13.35 -32.52
C GLY A 210 -5.55 13.82 -33.08
N GLY A 211 -5.97 15.05 -32.78
CA GLY A 211 -7.27 15.60 -33.18
C GLY A 211 -8.46 15.15 -32.32
N ALA A 212 -8.24 14.29 -31.32
CA ALA A 212 -9.26 13.88 -30.36
C ALA A 212 -9.15 14.70 -29.06
N SER A 213 -10.29 15.08 -28.49
CA SER A 213 -10.34 15.65 -27.14
C SER A 213 -10.47 14.51 -26.12
N ILE A 214 -9.53 14.46 -25.18
CA ILE A 214 -9.51 13.53 -24.07
C ILE A 214 -9.98 14.30 -22.83
N ALA A 215 -11.12 13.90 -22.28
CA ALA A 215 -11.75 14.52 -21.12
C ALA A 215 -10.84 14.46 -19.87
N SER A 216 -11.16 15.24 -18.83
CA SER A 216 -10.47 15.17 -17.54
C SER A 216 -10.61 13.77 -16.92
N PHE A 217 -9.51 13.26 -16.34
CA PHE A 217 -9.46 11.97 -15.66
C PHE A 217 -8.50 12.02 -14.47
N TRP A 218 -8.50 10.92 -13.71
CA TRP A 218 -7.58 10.69 -12.61
C TRP A 218 -6.41 9.86 -13.11
N HIS A 219 -5.19 10.38 -12.98
CA HIS A 219 -3.99 9.68 -13.39
C HIS A 219 -3.34 8.98 -12.20
N PHE A 220 -3.11 7.69 -12.34
CA PHE A 220 -2.42 6.86 -11.37
C PHE A 220 -0.92 7.13 -11.43
N ILE A 221 -0.37 7.61 -10.31
CA ILE A 221 1.05 7.75 -10.08
C ILE A 221 1.47 6.71 -9.05
N ASP A 222 2.65 6.15 -9.25
CA ASP A 222 3.31 5.38 -8.21
C ASP A 222 3.93 6.36 -7.19
N PRO A 223 3.49 6.32 -5.92
CA PRO A 223 3.95 7.29 -4.93
C PRO A 223 5.35 6.98 -4.36
N TRP A 224 6.02 5.91 -4.81
CA TRP A 224 7.45 5.64 -4.61
C TRP A 224 8.31 5.97 -5.83
N GLY A 225 7.71 6.62 -6.83
CA GLY A 225 8.39 7.04 -8.05
C GLY A 225 8.19 6.07 -9.20
N VAL A 226 8.81 6.38 -10.32
CA VAL A 226 8.45 5.76 -11.58
C VAL A 226 9.42 4.62 -11.92
N TYR A 227 8.92 3.41 -12.23
CA TYR A 227 9.73 2.19 -12.42
C TYR A 227 10.09 1.93 -13.88
N ASP A 228 11.34 2.12 -14.31
CA ASP A 228 11.81 1.52 -15.57
C ASP A 228 12.22 0.06 -15.33
N TYR A 229 11.37 -0.89 -15.75
CA TYR A 229 11.60 -2.33 -15.57
C TYR A 229 12.84 -2.85 -16.29
N ARG A 230 13.43 -2.10 -17.24
CA ARG A 230 14.58 -2.57 -18.05
C ARG A 230 15.89 -1.84 -17.75
N ALA A 231 15.85 -0.59 -17.27
CA ALA A 231 17.04 0.19 -16.94
C ALA A 231 17.50 0.04 -15.47
N GLY A 232 16.74 -0.67 -14.64
CA GLY A 232 16.97 -0.70 -13.20
C GLY A 232 16.16 0.38 -12.50
N SER A 233 15.85 0.10 -11.24
CA SER A 233 14.92 0.89 -10.46
C SER A 233 15.39 2.33 -10.27
N TYR A 234 14.47 3.28 -10.37
CA TYR A 234 14.63 4.61 -9.75
C TYR A 234 14.47 4.54 -8.22
N LEU A 235 14.18 3.36 -7.67
CA LEU A 235 14.24 3.16 -6.23
C LEU A 235 15.67 3.37 -5.72
N PRO A 236 15.81 3.93 -4.52
CA PRO A 236 17.07 3.94 -3.80
C PRO A 236 17.62 2.51 -3.67
N THR A 237 18.90 2.34 -4.01
CA THR A 237 19.65 1.06 -3.94
C THR A 237 19.84 0.51 -2.52
N THR A 238 19.34 1.21 -1.51
CA THR A 238 19.51 0.87 -0.10
C THR A 238 18.18 0.36 0.45
N GLY A 239 18.21 -0.71 1.25
CA GLY A 239 17.04 -1.41 1.82
C GLY A 239 16.21 -0.62 2.83
N ARG A 240 16.18 0.71 2.71
CA ARG A 240 15.41 1.67 3.51
C ARG A 240 14.52 2.50 2.59
N ILE A 241 13.75 1.84 1.73
CA ILE A 241 12.83 2.49 0.77
C ILE A 241 11.89 3.51 1.43
N PHE A 242 11.62 3.34 2.73
CA PHE A 242 10.72 4.19 3.53
C PHE A 242 11.42 5.41 4.16
N GLU A 243 12.75 5.43 4.17
CA GLU A 243 13.56 6.57 4.67
C GLU A 243 14.30 7.28 3.52
N SER A 244 14.19 6.75 2.32
CA SER A 244 14.98 7.21 1.18
C SER A 244 14.18 8.20 0.33
N PRO A 245 14.82 9.25 -0.20
CA PRO A 245 14.22 10.12 -1.20
C PRO A 245 13.80 9.30 -2.42
N ILE A 246 12.58 9.53 -2.89
CA ILE A 246 12.07 8.95 -4.13
C ILE A 246 12.69 9.70 -5.30
N ALA A 247 13.35 8.98 -6.21
CA ALA A 247 13.88 9.62 -7.41
C ALA A 247 12.71 10.12 -8.28
N GLY A 248 12.73 11.42 -8.60
CA GLY A 248 11.67 12.08 -9.35
C GLY A 248 10.47 12.58 -8.51
N ALA A 249 10.52 12.48 -7.18
CA ALA A 249 9.59 13.19 -6.29
C ALA A 249 10.37 14.10 -5.35
N THR A 250 10.83 15.24 -5.87
CA THR A 250 11.62 16.18 -5.07
C THR A 250 10.81 16.92 -3.99
N ARG A 251 9.47 16.97 -4.07
CA ARG A 251 8.67 17.89 -3.22
C ARG A 251 7.34 17.39 -2.66
N THR A 252 6.74 16.33 -3.21
CA THR A 252 5.28 16.15 -3.13
C THR A 252 4.78 15.01 -2.27
N VAL A 253 5.48 13.87 -2.23
CA VAL A 253 5.07 12.76 -1.38
C VAL A 253 5.91 12.75 -0.12
N GLN A 254 5.29 13.01 1.03
CA GLN A 254 5.92 12.81 2.32
C GLN A 254 5.40 11.52 2.93
N TRP A 255 6.25 10.48 2.94
CA TRP A 255 5.97 9.27 3.69
C TRP A 255 6.22 9.53 5.17
N ARG A 256 5.15 9.50 5.97
CA ARG A 256 5.29 9.43 7.41
C ARG A 256 5.72 8.03 7.81
N ALA A 257 6.58 7.97 8.82
CA ALA A 257 7.02 6.72 9.39
C ALA A 257 5.89 6.02 10.18
N GLN A 258 4.85 6.74 10.63
CA GLN A 258 3.59 6.11 11.02
C GLN A 258 2.91 5.54 9.78
N PRO A 259 2.31 4.35 9.80
CA PRO A 259 2.04 3.49 10.96
C PRO A 259 3.25 2.69 11.49
N VAL A 260 4.37 2.53 10.78
CA VAL A 260 5.50 1.66 11.23
C VAL A 260 6.16 2.09 12.55
N ALA A 261 6.55 3.37 12.68
CA ALA A 261 7.49 3.84 13.71
C ALA A 261 6.90 3.90 15.13
N LYS A 262 5.57 3.80 15.23
CA LYS A 262 4.77 3.68 16.44
C LYS A 262 3.43 3.14 15.98
N THR A 263 3.33 1.86 15.61
CA THR A 263 2.07 1.24 15.15
C THR A 263 0.99 1.58 16.16
N ILE A 264 0.19 2.60 15.84
CA ILE A 264 -1.11 2.81 16.46
C ILE A 264 -1.78 1.48 16.20
N PRO A 265 -2.00 0.66 17.24
CA PRO A 265 -2.64 -0.61 17.00
C PRO A 265 -3.97 -0.26 16.36
N ILE A 266 -4.37 -0.92 15.27
CA ILE A 266 -5.80 -1.18 15.20
C ILE A 266 -6.05 -2.11 16.37
N ALA A 267 -6.42 -1.47 17.47
CA ALA A 267 -7.18 -2.00 18.56
C ALA A 267 -8.40 -2.72 17.98
N ARG A 268 -8.26 -3.98 17.58
CA ARG A 268 -9.43 -4.81 17.26
C ARG A 268 -10.04 -5.19 18.59
N THR A 269 -11.34 -5.00 18.72
CA THR A 269 -12.04 -5.50 19.89
C THR A 269 -12.72 -6.81 19.56
N THR A 270 -12.68 -7.78 20.47
CA THR A 270 -13.56 -8.94 20.34
C THR A 270 -15.02 -8.45 20.27
N PRO A 271 -15.84 -9.05 19.40
CA PRO A 271 -17.19 -8.53 19.12
C PRO A 271 -18.09 -8.58 20.36
N GLU A 272 -17.83 -9.52 21.26
CA GLU A 272 -18.60 -9.72 22.50
C GLU A 272 -17.66 -10.08 23.67
N TYR A 273 -18.23 -10.09 24.88
CA TYR A 273 -17.58 -10.64 26.07
C TYR A 273 -17.58 -12.17 26.00
N ARG A 274 -16.40 -12.79 26.04
CA ARG A 274 -16.20 -14.23 25.90
C ARG A 274 -15.52 -14.82 27.14
N GLU A 275 -15.82 -16.07 27.45
CA GLU A 275 -15.16 -16.78 28.55
C GLU A 275 -13.72 -17.11 28.18
N ILE A 276 -12.78 -16.92 29.11
CA ILE A 276 -11.42 -17.45 28.96
C ILE A 276 -11.47 -18.94 29.24
N VAL A 277 -11.11 -19.77 28.27
CA VAL A 277 -11.12 -21.24 28.41
C VAL A 277 -9.77 -21.79 28.84
N ARG A 278 -8.69 -21.02 28.64
CA ARG A 278 -7.34 -21.40 29.02
C ARG A 278 -6.46 -20.18 29.19
N VAL A 279 -5.62 -20.21 30.22
CA VAL A 279 -4.46 -19.33 30.38
C VAL A 279 -3.20 -20.16 30.48
N GLN A 280 -2.10 -19.69 29.89
CA GLN A 280 -0.80 -20.34 30.01
C GLN A 280 0.33 -19.32 30.05
N ALA A 281 1.21 -19.44 31.04
CA ALA A 281 2.51 -18.80 31.02
C ALA A 281 3.54 -19.76 30.41
N ARG A 282 4.37 -19.29 29.47
CA ARG A 282 5.49 -20.07 28.95
C ARG A 282 6.72 -19.19 28.78
N THR A 283 7.88 -19.79 28.98
CA THR A 283 9.17 -19.22 28.56
C THR A 283 9.48 -19.78 27.17
N ARG A 284 9.77 -18.92 26.18
CA ARG A 284 10.19 -19.39 24.84
C ARG A 284 11.48 -20.21 24.99
N ARG A 285 11.49 -21.44 24.46
CA ARG A 285 12.70 -22.27 24.40
C ARG A 285 13.65 -21.68 23.33
N GLY A 286 14.70 -21.01 23.78
CA GLY A 286 15.90 -20.68 23.00
C GLY A 286 17.12 -21.32 23.68
N THR A 287 18.11 -21.74 22.90
CA THR A 287 19.35 -22.40 23.35
C THR A 287 20.07 -21.61 24.45
N ASN A 288 19.86 -21.99 25.72
CA ASN A 288 20.77 -21.68 26.82
C ASN A 288 20.60 -22.72 27.94
N LEU A 289 21.67 -23.48 28.17
CA LEU A 289 21.82 -24.44 29.25
C LEU A 289 22.54 -23.75 30.42
N GLY A 290 21.78 -23.11 31.31
CA GLY A 290 22.28 -22.66 32.61
C GLY A 290 22.12 -21.17 32.89
N GLY A 291 21.50 -20.86 34.04
CA GLY A 291 21.47 -19.52 34.64
C GLY A 291 20.37 -18.60 34.10
N THR A 292 19.56 -18.08 35.03
CA THR A 292 18.64 -16.92 34.93
C THR A 292 18.16 -16.50 33.54
N PHE A 293 16.86 -16.73 33.29
CA PHE A 293 16.15 -16.35 32.07
C PHE A 293 16.08 -14.82 31.88
N PRO A 294 16.36 -14.29 30.68
CA PRO A 294 16.09 -12.88 30.38
C PRO A 294 14.56 -12.64 30.34
N ALA A 295 14.11 -11.53 30.92
CA ALA A 295 12.69 -11.14 31.01
C ALA A 295 11.98 -11.01 29.63
N GLU A 296 12.74 -10.93 28.53
CA GLU A 296 12.26 -10.83 27.16
C GLU A 296 11.72 -12.15 26.57
N GLN A 297 11.81 -13.25 27.32
CA GLN A 297 11.44 -14.59 26.86
C GLN A 297 10.13 -15.11 27.47
N GLU A 298 9.49 -14.34 28.36
CA GLU A 298 8.22 -14.72 28.99
C GLU A 298 7.02 -14.35 28.12
N GLN A 299 6.06 -15.27 28.01
CA GLN A 299 4.84 -15.09 27.24
C GLN A 299 3.64 -15.51 28.07
N PHE A 300 2.60 -14.66 28.10
CA PHE A 300 1.31 -15.02 28.66
C PHE A 300 0.29 -15.20 27.54
N LEU A 301 -0.32 -16.38 27.48
CA LEU A 301 -1.21 -16.82 26.43
C LEU A 301 -2.62 -16.99 26.98
N VAL A 302 -3.61 -16.55 26.23
CA VAL A 302 -5.03 -16.58 26.58
C VAL A 302 -5.83 -17.16 25.41
N TRP A 303 -6.67 -18.16 25.68
CA TRP A 303 -7.66 -18.66 24.73
C TRP A 303 -9.04 -18.25 25.20
N VAL A 304 -9.86 -17.71 24.31
CA VAL A 304 -11.25 -17.37 24.60
C VAL A 304 -12.19 -18.35 23.89
N ARG A 305 -13.36 -18.58 24.47
CA ARG A 305 -14.36 -19.50 23.92
C ARG A 305 -14.76 -19.08 22.49
N ASP A 306 -14.98 -20.08 21.64
CA ASP A 306 -15.37 -19.93 20.24
C ASP A 306 -14.39 -19.11 19.39
N ASP A 307 -13.13 -19.04 19.83
CA ASP A 307 -12.02 -18.47 19.09
C ASP A 307 -10.94 -19.56 18.92
N PRO A 308 -10.60 -19.93 17.67
CA PRO A 308 -9.68 -21.05 17.42
C PRO A 308 -8.23 -20.74 17.80
N ASP A 309 -7.88 -19.46 17.89
CA ASP A 309 -6.51 -19.00 18.09
C ASP A 309 -6.28 -18.52 19.53
N PHE A 310 -5.02 -18.24 19.89
CA PHE A 310 -4.68 -17.62 21.17
C PHE A 310 -4.41 -16.13 21.03
N PHE A 311 -4.48 -15.44 22.16
CA PHE A 311 -4.05 -14.07 22.36
C PHE A 311 -2.81 -14.06 23.26
N LEU A 312 -1.92 -13.11 23.03
CA LEU A 312 -0.60 -13.00 23.66
C LEU A 312 -0.52 -11.67 24.40
N VAL A 313 -0.09 -11.66 25.65
CA VAL A 313 0.44 -10.46 26.29
C VAL A 313 1.96 -10.49 26.09
N PRO A 314 2.56 -9.54 25.36
CA PRO A 314 4.01 -9.43 25.29
C PRO A 314 4.49 -8.95 26.65
N LEU A 315 5.39 -9.70 27.27
CA LEU A 315 6.12 -9.26 28.47
C LEU A 315 7.50 -8.82 27.96
N SER A 316 7.65 -7.55 27.55
CA SER A 316 8.90 -7.05 26.96
C SER A 316 9.34 -5.72 27.59
N GLN A 317 10.60 -5.32 27.40
CA GLN A 317 11.26 -4.21 28.12
C GLN A 317 10.65 -2.81 27.83
N ALA A 318 9.46 -2.52 28.35
CA ALA A 318 9.07 -1.14 28.64
C ALA A 318 9.61 -0.75 30.04
N SER A 319 9.93 0.53 30.21
CA SER A 319 10.46 1.10 31.46
C SER A 319 9.46 1.05 32.64
N ASP A 320 8.20 0.72 32.38
CA ASP A 320 7.14 0.53 33.37
C ASP A 320 6.37 -0.77 33.06
N ARG A 321 6.51 -1.77 33.93
CA ARG A 321 5.89 -3.10 33.79
C ARG A 321 4.52 -3.21 34.45
N THR A 322 4.06 -2.15 35.12
CA THR A 322 2.90 -2.21 36.00
C THR A 322 1.63 -2.56 35.23
N MET A 323 1.43 -1.95 34.05
CA MET A 323 0.25 -2.20 33.21
C MET A 323 0.19 -3.61 32.61
N GLU A 324 1.32 -4.18 32.18
CA GLU A 324 1.34 -5.54 31.61
C GLU A 324 1.04 -6.60 32.68
N PHE A 325 1.59 -6.43 33.89
CA PHE A 325 1.29 -7.31 35.02
C PHE A 325 -0.14 -7.15 35.54
N GLU A 326 -0.69 -5.94 35.56
CA GLU A 326 -2.09 -5.68 35.87
C GLU A 326 -3.01 -6.38 34.87
N LEU A 327 -2.70 -6.29 33.58
CA LEU A 327 -3.46 -6.98 32.53
C LEU A 327 -3.40 -8.51 32.70
N VAL A 328 -2.22 -9.08 32.96
CA VAL A 328 -2.08 -10.52 33.26
C VAL A 328 -2.88 -10.91 34.49
N THR A 329 -2.83 -10.10 35.55
CA THR A 329 -3.56 -10.36 36.80
C THR A 329 -5.06 -10.34 36.56
N LEU A 330 -5.58 -9.31 35.89
CA LEU A 330 -6.98 -9.18 35.50
C LEU A 330 -7.48 -10.38 34.70
N LEU A 331 -6.69 -10.83 33.71
CA LEU A 331 -7.05 -11.98 32.87
C LEU A 331 -7.02 -13.30 33.64
N ARG A 332 -6.09 -13.47 34.60
CA ARG A 332 -6.06 -14.65 35.49
C ARG A 332 -7.25 -14.67 36.42
N GLU A 333 -7.60 -13.54 37.04
CA GLU A 333 -8.75 -13.45 37.92
C GLU A 333 -10.05 -13.71 37.15
N ALA A 334 -10.20 -13.12 35.96
CA ALA A 334 -11.35 -13.40 35.11
C ALA A 334 -11.46 -14.90 34.77
N PHE A 335 -10.34 -15.58 34.47
CA PHE A 335 -10.31 -17.02 34.27
C PHE A 335 -10.71 -17.82 35.52
N VAL A 336 -10.09 -17.55 36.67
CA VAL A 336 -10.33 -18.26 37.94
C VAL A 336 -11.79 -18.13 38.38
N HIS A 337 -12.39 -16.96 38.16
CA HIS A 337 -13.77 -16.66 38.57
C HIS A 337 -14.80 -16.88 37.46
N GLY A 338 -14.40 -17.41 36.29
CA GLY A 338 -15.31 -17.65 35.17
C GLY A 338 -15.95 -16.39 34.58
N LYS A 339 -15.33 -15.22 34.78
CA LYS A 339 -15.83 -13.95 34.22
C LYS A 339 -15.53 -13.87 32.73
N LYS A 340 -16.47 -13.30 31.98
CA LYS A 340 -16.31 -13.06 30.54
C LYS A 340 -15.48 -11.80 30.32
N VAL A 341 -14.63 -11.82 29.30
CA VAL A 341 -13.75 -10.70 28.93
C VAL A 341 -14.01 -10.23 27.51
N ARG A 342 -13.87 -8.93 27.30
CA ARG A 342 -13.74 -8.34 25.97
C ARG A 342 -12.29 -7.90 25.82
N LEU A 343 -11.64 -8.29 24.73
CA LEU A 343 -10.21 -8.02 24.52
C LEU A 343 -10.04 -7.00 23.41
N GLU A 344 -9.20 -6.01 23.66
CA GLU A 344 -8.57 -5.21 22.62
C GLU A 344 -7.25 -5.85 22.23
N TYR A 345 -7.01 -6.08 20.94
CA TYR A 345 -5.83 -6.76 20.48
C TYR A 345 -5.37 -6.24 19.11
N ARG A 346 -4.11 -6.52 18.76
CA ARG A 346 -3.52 -6.24 17.45
C ARG A 346 -2.90 -7.49 16.84
N HIS A 347 -2.82 -7.54 15.52
CA HIS A 347 -2.03 -8.56 14.83
C HIS A 347 -0.58 -8.11 14.66
N ALA A 348 0.35 -9.04 14.80
CA ALA A 348 1.73 -8.93 14.30
C ALA A 348 2.17 -10.31 13.79
N GLY A 349 2.28 -10.47 12.48
CA GLY A 349 2.28 -11.78 11.83
C GLY A 349 1.04 -12.61 12.22
N ASP A 350 1.25 -13.90 12.50
CA ASP A 350 0.20 -14.84 12.93
C ASP A 350 -0.21 -14.68 14.41
N LEU A 351 0.33 -13.70 15.13
CA LEU A 351 0.11 -13.54 16.57
C LEU A 351 -0.86 -12.39 16.87
N ARG A 352 -1.74 -12.59 17.85
CA ARG A 352 -2.68 -11.58 18.35
C ARG A 352 -2.23 -11.07 19.71
N TYR A 353 -1.74 -9.83 19.77
CA TYR A 353 -1.24 -9.22 20.99
C TYR A 353 -2.35 -8.44 21.71
N ILE A 354 -2.64 -8.78 22.96
CA ILE A 354 -3.61 -8.05 23.79
C ILE A 354 -3.04 -6.69 24.15
N MET A 355 -3.83 -5.65 23.89
CA MET A 355 -3.54 -4.26 24.22
C MET A 355 -4.32 -3.80 25.45
N ALA A 356 -5.55 -4.28 25.63
CA ALA A 356 -6.41 -4.00 26.78
C ALA A 356 -7.43 -5.12 26.99
N ALA A 357 -8.01 -5.19 28.20
CA ALA A 357 -9.09 -6.11 28.51
C ALA A 357 -10.14 -5.45 29.41
N TRP A 358 -11.41 -5.76 29.15
CA TRP A 358 -12.52 -5.42 30.03
C TRP A 358 -13.16 -6.69 30.55
N VAL A 359 -13.48 -6.73 31.83
CA VAL A 359 -14.15 -7.86 32.47
C VAL A 359 -15.62 -7.48 32.66
N ASN A 360 -16.53 -8.38 32.29
CA ASN A 360 -17.95 -8.19 32.58
C ASN A 360 -18.15 -8.21 34.10
N ALA A 361 -18.93 -7.24 34.62
CA ALA A 361 -19.08 -7.00 36.06
C ALA A 361 -19.47 -8.27 36.83
#